data_AF-A0A969KC64-F1
#
_entry.id   AF-A0A969KC64-F1
#
_cell.length_a   1.000
_cell.length_b   1.000
_cell.length_c   1.000
_cell.angle_alpha   90.00
_cell.angle_beta   90.00
_cell.angle_gamma   90.00
#
_symmetry.space_group_name_H-M   'P 1'
#
loop_
_entity.id
_entity.type
_entity.pdbx_description
1 polymer ?
#
loop_
_entity_poly.entity_id
_entity_poly.type
_entity_poly.pdbx_seq_one_letter_code
_entity_poly.pdbx_strand_id
1 'polypeptide(L)'
;MNQEQRQQQYIQLLQMVLDDPQNTNEILLSQEEILDQDFLKLMVSVAVEAQENGRDDLAEFLVDLGQQLGEALGIDITPSLMESRENPDYGAFLQEVLTVALQNYGQMGVTFPVLAKYQQLLDENFGRLICNRLIETCQANPEAKDSLIGLVENLMVDISDFPLGRRWDNLEIAIMGYQTVL
;
A
#
# COMPACT_ATOMS: atom_id res chain seq x y z
N MET A 1 22.39 18.53 7.43
CA MET A 1 22.30 17.23 6.74
C MET A 1 21.27 17.35 5.64
N ASN A 2 21.56 16.90 4.42
CA ASN A 2 20.56 16.88 3.34
C ASN A 2 19.66 15.65 3.50
N GLN A 3 18.40 15.74 3.08
CA GLN A 3 17.40 14.66 3.18
C GLN A 3 17.88 13.36 2.50
N GLU A 4 18.57 13.47 1.36
CA GLU A 4 19.18 12.33 0.64
C GLU A 4 20.28 11.64 1.45
N GLN A 5 21.11 12.39 2.18
CA GLN A 5 22.18 11.81 3.01
C GLN A 5 21.61 11.09 4.23
N ARG A 6 20.53 11.64 4.80
CA ARG A 6 19.83 11.04 5.95
C ARG A 6 19.18 9.71 5.56
N GLN A 7 18.53 9.64 4.39
CA GLN A 7 17.97 8.40 3.88
C GLN A 7 19.03 7.33 3.59
N GLN A 8 20.17 7.72 3.02
CA GLN A 8 21.28 6.78 2.82
C GLN A 8 21.82 6.22 4.13
N GLN A 9 21.90 7.04 5.18
CA GLN A 9 22.30 6.59 6.52
C GLN A 9 21.28 5.61 7.12
N TYR A 10 19.98 5.84 6.94
CA TYR A 10 18.95 4.89 7.37
C TYR A 10 19.06 3.54 6.68
N ILE A 11 19.28 3.54 5.36
CA ILE A 11 19.43 2.32 4.58
C ILE A 11 20.69 1.55 5.02
N GLN A 12 21.81 2.26 5.21
CA GLN A 12 23.06 1.64 5.69
C GLN A 12 22.91 1.06 7.09
N LEU A 13 22.24 1.78 7.99
CA LEU A 13 21.98 1.31 9.35
C LEU A 13 21.11 0.06 9.34
N LEU A 14 20.04 0.06 8.56
CA LEU A 14 19.16 -1.09 8.42
C LEU A 14 19.92 -2.29 7.83
N GLN A 15 20.75 -2.07 6.81
CA GLN A 15 21.60 -3.13 6.24
C GLN A 15 22.56 -3.73 7.27
N MET A 16 23.22 -2.91 8.10
CA MET A 16 24.09 -3.41 9.17
C MET A 16 23.34 -4.27 10.19
N VAL A 17 22.11 -3.86 10.55
CA VAL A 17 21.23 -4.65 11.42
C VAL A 17 20.82 -5.98 10.78
N LEU A 18 20.54 -5.98 9.48
CA LEU A 18 20.15 -7.18 8.73
C LEU A 18 21.33 -8.15 8.51
N ASP A 19 22.54 -7.61 8.32
CA ASP A 19 23.77 -8.39 8.16
C ASP A 19 24.26 -8.97 9.50
N ASP A 20 23.98 -8.31 10.63
CA ASP A 20 24.35 -8.77 11.97
C ASP A 20 23.22 -8.60 13.02
N PRO A 21 22.21 -9.49 12.98
CA PRO A 21 21.08 -9.42 13.91
C PRO A 21 21.46 -9.59 15.39
N GLN A 22 22.60 -10.21 15.69
CA GLN A 22 23.06 -10.46 17.06
C GLN A 22 23.60 -9.19 17.73
N ASN A 23 24.19 -8.28 16.95
CA ASN A 23 24.76 -7.02 17.43
C ASN A 23 23.85 -5.81 17.17
N THR A 24 22.59 -6.05 16.77
CA THR A 24 21.56 -5.04 16.49
C THR A 24 21.53 -3.91 17.52
N ASN A 25 21.51 -4.22 18.82
CA ASN A 25 21.45 -3.21 19.88
C ASN A 25 22.69 -2.28 19.88
N GLU A 26 23.88 -2.83 19.69
CA GLU A 26 25.11 -2.04 19.65
C GLU A 26 25.19 -1.17 18.39
N ILE A 27 24.73 -1.70 17.26
CA ILE A 27 24.65 -1.00 15.98
C ILE A 27 23.70 0.20 16.08
N LEU A 28 22.52 0.01 16.67
CA LEU A 28 21.50 1.04 16.85
C LEU A 28 21.94 2.10 17.87
N LEU A 29 22.51 1.70 19.01
CA LEU A 29 23.05 2.64 20.01
C LEU A 29 24.19 3.50 19.46
N SER A 30 24.99 2.96 18.52
CA SER A 30 26.06 3.71 17.85
C SER A 30 25.54 4.83 16.94
N GLN A 31 24.24 4.83 16.62
CA GLN A 31 23.60 5.75 15.69
C GLN A 31 22.29 6.34 16.28
N GLU A 32 22.22 6.47 17.61
CA GLU A 32 21.01 6.97 18.31
C GLU A 32 20.52 8.33 17.79
N GLU A 33 21.43 9.21 17.33
CA GLU A 33 21.11 10.54 16.80
C GLU A 33 20.22 10.51 15.54
N ILE A 34 20.25 9.42 14.78
CA ILE A 34 19.43 9.23 13.57
C ILE A 34 18.22 8.33 13.83
N LEU A 35 18.09 7.74 15.02
CA LEU A 35 16.93 6.92 15.38
C LEU A 35 15.74 7.82 15.69
N ASP A 36 14.83 7.92 14.74
CA ASP A 36 13.62 8.73 14.84
C ASP A 36 12.43 8.03 14.18
N GLN A 37 11.30 8.72 14.14
CA GLN A 37 10.08 8.21 13.55
C GLN A 37 10.24 7.85 12.06
N ASP A 38 11.10 8.54 11.30
CA ASP A 38 11.29 8.28 9.87
C ASP A 38 12.15 7.02 9.65
N PHE A 39 13.14 6.78 10.52
CA PHE A 39 13.87 5.51 10.54
C PHE A 39 12.95 4.33 10.86
N LEU A 40 12.09 4.49 11.87
CA LEU A 40 11.12 3.46 12.25
C LEU A 40 10.13 3.12 11.12
N LYS A 41 9.67 4.13 10.35
CA LYS A 41 8.84 3.91 9.15
C LYS A 41 9.58 3.11 8.07
N LEU A 42 10.87 3.36 7.87
CA LEU A 42 11.67 2.59 6.91
C LEU A 42 11.73 1.11 7.32
N MET A 43 11.91 0.80 8.61
CA MET A 43 11.92 -0.58 9.11
C MET A 43 10.60 -1.29 8.84
N VAL A 44 9.47 -0.62 9.08
CA VAL A 44 8.13 -1.14 8.78
C VAL A 44 7.98 -1.40 7.28
N SER A 45 8.43 -0.48 6.42
CA SER A 45 8.38 -0.66 4.96
C SER A 45 9.13 -1.91 4.50
N VAL A 46 10.32 -2.16 5.06
CA VAL A 46 11.11 -3.35 4.71
C VAL A 46 10.51 -4.63 5.30
N ALA A 47 9.85 -4.56 6.46
CA ALA A 47 9.12 -5.70 7.03
C ALA A 47 7.95 -6.13 6.14
N VAL A 48 7.20 -5.16 5.60
CA VAL A 48 6.09 -5.42 4.66
C VAL A 48 6.62 -6.01 3.36
N GLU A 49 7.67 -5.42 2.77
CA GLU A 49 8.29 -5.98 1.56
C GLU A 49 8.80 -7.41 1.80
N ALA A 50 9.39 -7.67 2.97
CA ALA A 50 9.81 -9.01 3.36
C ALA A 50 8.62 -9.98 3.36
N GLN A 51 7.50 -9.59 3.97
CA GLN A 51 6.28 -10.39 4.02
C GLN A 51 5.69 -10.67 2.62
N GLU A 52 5.61 -9.65 1.75
CA GLU A 52 5.13 -9.80 0.36
C GLU A 52 6.01 -10.74 -0.47
N ASN A 53 7.32 -10.74 -0.20
CA ASN A 53 8.28 -11.65 -0.82
C ASN A 53 8.35 -13.04 -0.15
N GLY A 54 7.44 -13.35 0.79
CA GLY A 54 7.38 -14.63 1.50
C GLY A 54 8.53 -14.85 2.50
N ARG A 55 9.13 -13.77 3.00
CA ARG A 55 10.18 -13.77 4.02
C ARG A 55 9.58 -13.40 5.38
N ASP A 56 8.69 -14.24 5.87
CA ASP A 56 7.95 -14.01 7.13
C ASP A 56 8.89 -13.86 8.34
N ASP A 57 9.98 -14.66 8.41
CA ASP A 57 10.98 -14.58 9.48
C ASP A 57 11.66 -13.19 9.56
N LEU A 58 11.88 -12.56 8.40
CA LEU A 58 12.49 -11.24 8.30
C LEU A 58 11.47 -10.15 8.65
N ALA A 59 10.22 -10.34 8.25
CA ALA A 59 9.14 -9.44 8.61
C ALA A 59 8.92 -9.42 10.14
N GLU A 60 8.79 -10.59 10.76
CA GLU A 60 8.61 -10.74 12.20
C GLU A 60 9.79 -10.12 12.99
N PHE A 61 11.03 -10.37 12.56
CA PHE A 61 12.21 -9.76 13.17
C PHE A 61 12.18 -8.22 13.13
N LEU A 62 11.85 -7.63 11.97
CA LEU A 62 11.81 -6.17 11.81
C LEU A 62 10.67 -5.53 12.59
N VAL A 63 9.54 -6.22 12.72
CA VAL A 63 8.40 -5.81 13.54
C VAL A 63 8.77 -5.79 15.02
N ASP A 64 9.31 -6.88 15.53
CA ASP A 64 9.73 -7.00 16.93
C ASP A 64 10.80 -5.97 17.30
N LEU A 65 11.73 -5.72 16.39
CA LEU A 65 12.77 -4.73 16.58
C LEU A 65 12.23 -3.30 16.54
N GLY A 66 11.31 -3.02 15.62
CA GLY A 66 10.60 -1.74 15.56
C GLY A 66 9.92 -1.44 16.90
N GLN A 67 9.14 -2.39 17.43
CA GLN A 67 8.44 -2.20 18.71
C GLN A 67 9.40 -1.86 19.86
N GLN A 68 10.50 -2.61 19.99
CA GLN A 68 11.51 -2.37 21.03
C GLN A 68 12.14 -0.98 20.93
N LEU A 69 12.47 -0.55 19.71
CA LEU A 69 13.01 0.79 19.46
C LEU A 69 11.98 1.89 19.73
N GLY A 70 10.72 1.64 19.38
CA GLY A 70 9.60 2.51 19.69
C GLY A 70 9.46 2.79 21.18
N GLU A 71 9.43 1.72 21.97
CA GLU A 71 9.36 1.79 23.43
C GLU A 71 10.56 2.55 24.01
N ALA A 72 11.77 2.32 23.49
CA ALA A 72 12.99 3.00 23.94
C ALA A 72 12.98 4.51 23.63
N LEU A 73 12.43 4.91 22.49
CA LEU A 73 12.34 6.31 22.06
C LEU A 73 11.07 7.02 22.57
N GLY A 74 10.18 6.30 23.26
CA GLY A 74 8.85 6.81 23.61
C GLY A 74 7.97 7.11 22.38
N ILE A 75 8.28 6.50 21.24
CA ILE A 75 7.53 6.59 20.00
C ILE A 75 6.58 5.40 19.97
N ASP A 76 5.29 5.68 19.99
CA ASP A 76 4.28 4.63 19.97
C ASP A 76 4.21 3.99 18.56
N ILE A 77 4.86 2.84 18.41
CA ILE A 77 4.78 1.97 17.22
C ILE A 77 3.72 0.89 17.41
N THR A 78 2.64 1.22 18.12
CA THR A 78 1.36 0.51 18.02
C THR A 78 0.99 0.28 16.54
N PRO A 79 0.03 -0.62 16.26
CA PRO A 79 -0.46 -0.87 14.90
C PRO A 79 -0.71 0.41 14.08
N SER A 80 -0.94 1.57 14.68
CA SER A 80 -0.90 2.91 14.08
C SER A 80 0.30 3.21 13.14
N LEU A 81 1.53 2.76 13.44
CA LEU A 81 2.71 2.97 12.59
C LEU A 81 2.88 1.86 11.53
N MET A 82 2.38 0.64 11.81
CA MET A 82 2.21 -0.44 10.82
C MET A 82 1.02 -0.16 9.87
N GLU A 83 0.04 0.59 10.35
CA GLU A 83 -1.08 1.23 9.65
C GLU A 83 -0.66 2.60 9.11
N SER A 84 0.51 3.14 9.46
CA SER A 84 1.12 4.26 8.74
C SER A 84 1.99 3.70 7.64
N ARG A 85 1.31 2.98 6.78
CA ARG A 85 1.17 3.40 5.41
C ARG A 85 2.00 4.67 5.04
N GLU A 86 3.19 4.50 4.49
CA GLU A 86 3.38 4.87 3.08
C GLU A 86 2.94 3.71 2.18
N ASN A 87 1.89 3.03 2.59
CA ASN A 87 0.98 2.37 1.70
C ASN A 87 0.45 3.57 0.91
N PRO A 88 0.59 3.56 -0.41
CA PRO A 88 -0.34 4.25 -1.27
C PRO A 88 -1.70 4.30 -0.59
N ASP A 89 -2.34 5.45 -0.53
CA ASP A 89 -3.67 5.53 0.07
C ASP A 89 -4.68 4.81 -0.86
N TYR A 90 -4.46 3.52 -1.17
CA TYR A 90 -5.34 2.65 -1.94
C TYR A 90 -6.70 2.57 -1.24
N GLY A 91 -6.75 2.78 0.08
CA GLY A 91 -7.99 2.90 0.83
C GLY A 91 -8.78 4.14 0.43
N ALA A 92 -8.18 5.32 0.52
CA ALA A 92 -8.82 6.55 0.06
C ALA A 92 -9.05 6.55 -1.45
N PHE A 93 -8.13 6.01 -2.24
CA PHE A 93 -8.28 5.87 -3.68
C PHE A 93 -9.47 4.97 -4.02
N LEU A 94 -9.54 3.77 -3.43
CA LEU A 94 -10.67 2.85 -3.61
C LEU A 94 -11.99 3.51 -3.18
N GLN A 95 -12.00 4.19 -2.04
CA GLN A 95 -13.20 4.86 -1.56
C GLN A 95 -13.64 5.99 -2.49
N GLU A 96 -12.71 6.84 -2.94
CA GLU A 96 -12.98 8.00 -3.78
C GLU A 96 -13.42 7.56 -5.19
N VAL A 97 -12.74 6.58 -5.78
CA VAL A 97 -13.07 6.07 -7.12
C VAL A 97 -14.42 5.36 -7.13
N LEU A 98 -14.74 4.55 -6.11
CA LEU A 98 -16.04 3.90 -5.98
C LEU A 98 -17.15 4.92 -5.71
N THR A 99 -16.89 5.94 -4.88
CA THR A 99 -17.87 7.00 -4.61
C THR A 99 -18.21 7.77 -5.87
N VAL A 100 -17.20 8.17 -6.66
CA VAL A 100 -17.40 8.90 -7.91
C VAL A 100 -18.13 8.03 -8.94
N ALA A 101 -17.75 6.76 -9.07
CA ALA A 101 -18.41 5.81 -9.97
C ALA A 101 -19.88 5.56 -9.57
N LEU A 102 -20.19 5.44 -8.28
CA LEU A 102 -21.56 5.26 -7.77
C LEU A 102 -22.42 6.51 -7.96
N GLN A 103 -21.89 7.69 -7.62
CA GLN A 103 -22.63 8.96 -7.76
C GLN A 103 -22.95 9.28 -9.22
N ASN A 104 -22.11 8.84 -10.15
CA ASN A 104 -22.24 9.09 -11.58
C ASN A 104 -22.47 7.80 -12.37
N TYR A 105 -23.16 6.83 -11.76
CA TYR A 105 -23.41 5.52 -12.36
C TYR A 105 -23.95 5.64 -13.79
N GLY A 106 -23.30 4.92 -14.72
CA GLY A 106 -23.64 4.93 -16.15
C GLY A 106 -23.00 6.07 -16.97
N GLN A 107 -22.16 6.93 -16.36
CA GLN A 107 -21.38 7.93 -17.09
C GLN A 107 -19.92 7.46 -17.23
N MET A 108 -19.41 7.46 -18.45
CA MET A 108 -18.01 7.11 -18.75
C MET A 108 -17.08 8.31 -18.54
N GLY A 109 -15.85 8.04 -18.10
CA GLY A 109 -14.77 9.02 -17.92
C GLY A 109 -14.86 9.88 -16.66
N VAL A 110 -15.89 9.68 -15.84
CA VAL A 110 -16.12 10.47 -14.60
C VAL A 110 -15.08 10.18 -13.52
N THR A 111 -14.43 9.01 -13.57
CA THR A 111 -13.41 8.62 -12.59
C THR A 111 -12.00 9.11 -12.96
N PHE A 112 -11.78 9.60 -14.19
CA PHE A 112 -10.46 10.03 -14.67
C PHE A 112 -9.75 11.06 -13.78
N PRO A 113 -10.43 12.07 -13.19
CA PRO A 113 -9.78 12.99 -12.26
C PRO A 113 -9.23 12.29 -11.00
N VAL A 114 -9.94 11.27 -10.51
CA VAL A 114 -9.51 10.45 -9.36
C VAL A 114 -8.36 9.54 -9.76
N LEU A 115 -8.45 8.88 -10.91
CA LEU A 115 -7.37 8.06 -11.47
C LEU A 115 -6.09 8.88 -11.67
N ALA A 116 -6.20 10.14 -12.11
CA ALA A 116 -5.05 11.04 -12.28
C ALA A 116 -4.40 11.44 -10.95
N LYS A 117 -5.23 11.70 -9.93
CA LYS A 117 -4.77 12.01 -8.57
C LYS A 117 -3.98 10.85 -7.96
N TYR A 118 -4.41 9.62 -8.22
CA TYR A 118 -3.80 8.40 -7.66
C TYR A 118 -3.04 7.58 -8.72
N GLN A 119 -2.54 8.20 -9.79
CA GLN A 119 -1.94 7.48 -10.92
C GLN A 119 -0.75 6.58 -10.53
N GLN A 120 -0.07 6.91 -9.44
CA GLN A 120 1.08 6.15 -8.94
C GLN A 120 0.65 4.88 -8.19
N LEU A 121 -0.63 4.78 -7.84
CA LEU A 121 -1.26 3.69 -7.11
C LEU A 121 -2.09 2.80 -8.06
N LEU A 122 -2.01 3.02 -9.37
CA LEU A 122 -2.64 2.17 -10.38
C LEU A 122 -1.68 1.01 -10.72
N ASP A 123 -1.63 0.03 -9.82
CA ASP A 123 -0.79 -1.15 -9.95
C ASP A 123 -1.57 -2.43 -9.62
N GLU A 124 -0.88 -3.57 -9.66
CA GLU A 124 -1.48 -4.88 -9.37
C GLU A 124 -2.10 -4.94 -7.97
N ASN A 125 -1.52 -4.25 -6.98
CA ASN A 125 -2.04 -4.21 -5.61
C ASN A 125 -3.40 -3.54 -5.55
N PHE A 126 -3.57 -2.43 -6.27
CA PHE A 126 -4.88 -1.81 -6.42
C PHE A 126 -5.88 -2.73 -7.13
N GLY A 127 -5.45 -3.41 -8.21
CA GLY A 127 -6.27 -4.39 -8.91
C GLY A 127 -6.79 -5.50 -8.00
N ARG A 128 -5.94 -6.08 -7.15
CA ARG A 128 -6.34 -7.09 -6.16
C ARG A 128 -7.27 -6.51 -5.10
N LEU A 129 -6.98 -5.31 -4.61
CA LEU A 129 -7.78 -4.65 -3.58
C LEU A 129 -9.22 -4.40 -4.06
N ILE A 130 -9.38 -3.86 -5.27
CA ILE A 130 -10.72 -3.59 -5.82
C ILE A 130 -11.48 -4.90 -6.06
N CYS A 131 -10.83 -5.94 -6.58
CA CYS A 131 -11.47 -7.25 -6.78
C CYS A 131 -11.97 -7.86 -5.47
N ASN A 132 -11.14 -7.87 -4.42
CA ASN A 132 -11.54 -8.36 -3.09
C ASN A 132 -12.74 -7.59 -2.55
N ARG A 133 -12.74 -6.26 -2.68
CA ARG A 133 -13.85 -5.42 -2.20
C ARG A 133 -15.15 -5.71 -2.93
N LEU A 134 -15.10 -5.96 -4.23
CA LEU A 134 -16.26 -6.30 -5.04
C LEU A 134 -16.84 -7.66 -4.65
N ILE A 135 -15.98 -8.66 -4.42
CA ILE A 135 -16.39 -9.99 -3.94
C ILE A 135 -17.11 -9.87 -2.60
N GLU A 136 -16.51 -9.16 -1.62
CA GLU A 136 -17.11 -8.91 -0.30
C GLU A 136 -18.49 -8.24 -0.43
N THR A 137 -18.60 -7.23 -1.30
CA THR A 137 -19.85 -6.47 -1.48
C THR A 137 -20.94 -7.32 -2.11
N CYS A 138 -20.60 -8.14 -3.12
CA CYS A 138 -21.52 -9.08 -3.75
C CYS A 138 -22.00 -10.18 -2.77
N GLN A 139 -21.11 -10.68 -1.92
CA GLN A 139 -21.48 -11.66 -0.88
C GLN A 139 -22.39 -11.05 0.18
N ALA A 140 -22.10 -9.82 0.60
CA ALA A 140 -22.88 -9.11 1.62
C ALA A 140 -24.25 -8.66 1.09
N ASN A 141 -24.38 -8.37 -0.20
CA ASN A 141 -25.63 -7.88 -0.79
C ASN A 141 -25.93 -8.51 -2.16
N PRO A 142 -26.47 -9.75 -2.18
CA PRO A 142 -26.77 -10.47 -3.41
C PRO A 142 -27.82 -9.79 -4.30
N GLU A 143 -28.73 -9.00 -3.71
CA GLU A 143 -29.77 -8.28 -4.44
C GLU A 143 -29.22 -7.10 -5.25
N ALA A 144 -28.04 -6.58 -4.87
CA ALA A 144 -27.35 -5.50 -5.57
C ALA A 144 -26.39 -6.02 -6.65
N LYS A 145 -26.29 -7.34 -6.86
CA LYS A 145 -25.30 -7.96 -7.75
C LYS A 145 -25.30 -7.33 -9.14
N ASP A 146 -26.43 -7.28 -9.83
CA ASP A 146 -26.48 -6.77 -11.21
C ASP A 146 -26.08 -5.29 -11.33
N SER A 147 -26.42 -4.47 -10.32
CA SER A 147 -25.98 -3.08 -10.25
C SER A 147 -24.48 -2.94 -9.97
N LEU A 148 -23.91 -3.86 -9.19
CA LEU A 148 -22.47 -3.92 -8.93
C LEU A 148 -21.71 -4.37 -10.18
N ILE A 149 -22.22 -5.34 -10.93
CA ILE A 149 -21.67 -5.76 -12.22
C ILE A 149 -21.52 -4.56 -13.15
N GLY A 150 -22.61 -3.80 -13.37
CA GLY A 150 -22.59 -2.63 -14.23
C GLY A 150 -21.67 -1.50 -13.72
N LEU A 151 -21.52 -1.36 -12.41
CA LEU A 151 -20.58 -0.39 -11.82
C LEU A 151 -19.13 -0.78 -12.12
N VAL A 152 -18.82 -2.07 -11.97
CA VAL A 152 -17.47 -2.60 -12.19
C VAL A 152 -17.09 -2.53 -13.66
N GLU A 153 -17.98 -2.92 -14.56
CA GLU A 153 -17.73 -2.85 -16.00
C GLU A 153 -17.37 -1.42 -16.41
N ASN A 154 -18.15 -0.42 -15.98
CA ASN A 154 -17.87 0.98 -16.27
C ASN A 154 -16.53 1.44 -15.68
N LEU A 155 -16.19 1.01 -14.46
CA LEU A 155 -14.94 1.38 -13.82
C LEU A 155 -13.72 0.72 -14.50
N MET A 156 -13.84 -0.53 -14.94
CA MET A 156 -12.77 -1.23 -15.67
C MET A 156 -12.58 -0.67 -17.08
N VAL A 157 -13.65 -0.22 -17.73
CA VAL A 157 -13.56 0.58 -18.97
C VAL A 157 -12.81 1.87 -18.71
N ASP A 158 -13.17 2.62 -17.66
CA ASP A 158 -12.50 3.88 -17.33
C ASP A 158 -11.01 3.67 -17.03
N ILE A 159 -10.64 2.65 -16.25
CA ILE A 159 -9.23 2.33 -15.95
C ILE A 159 -8.50 1.89 -17.22
N SER A 160 -9.12 1.05 -18.05
CA SER A 160 -8.57 0.61 -19.33
C SER A 160 -8.36 1.78 -20.29
N ASP A 161 -9.25 2.78 -20.32
CA ASP A 161 -9.16 3.92 -21.24
C ASP A 161 -8.37 5.09 -20.68
N PHE A 162 -7.95 5.00 -19.42
CA PHE A 162 -7.19 6.05 -18.76
C PHE A 162 -5.82 6.27 -19.47
N PRO A 163 -5.55 7.49 -19.98
CA PRO A 163 -4.38 7.74 -20.82
C PRO A 163 -3.10 8.08 -20.02
N LEU A 164 -3.22 8.33 -18.72
CA LEU A 164 -2.11 8.68 -17.83
C LEU A 164 -1.70 7.48 -16.96
N GLY A 165 -0.47 7.49 -16.43
CA GLY A 165 0.07 6.38 -15.65
C GLY A 165 0.69 5.26 -16.49
N ARG A 166 0.78 4.06 -15.91
CA ARG A 166 1.39 2.89 -16.54
C ARG A 166 0.33 2.10 -17.30
N ARG A 167 0.37 2.19 -18.63
CA ARG A 167 -0.64 1.56 -19.51
C ARG A 167 -0.78 0.05 -19.30
N TRP A 168 0.33 -0.63 -19.01
CA TRP A 168 0.34 -2.07 -18.77
C TRP A 168 -0.46 -2.41 -17.51
N ASP A 169 -0.13 -1.76 -16.39
CA ASP A 169 -0.77 -1.98 -15.10
C ASP A 169 -2.28 -1.68 -15.16
N ASN A 170 -2.70 -0.61 -15.85
CA ASN A 170 -4.11 -0.27 -16.07
C ASN A 170 -4.87 -1.38 -16.81
N LEU A 171 -4.26 -1.99 -17.84
CA LEU A 171 -4.88 -3.10 -18.58
C LEU A 171 -4.97 -4.36 -17.72
N GLU A 172 -3.95 -4.63 -16.92
CA GLU A 172 -3.91 -5.77 -16.01
C GLU A 172 -4.98 -5.67 -14.91
N ILE A 173 -5.15 -4.48 -14.32
CA ILE A 173 -6.24 -4.16 -13.40
C ILE A 173 -7.62 -4.41 -14.05
N ALA A 174 -7.81 -3.91 -15.28
CA ALA A 174 -9.08 -4.10 -15.99
C ALA A 174 -9.39 -5.59 -16.25
N ILE A 175 -8.39 -6.36 -16.66
CA ILE A 175 -8.53 -7.81 -16.89
C ILE A 175 -8.91 -8.53 -15.60
N MET A 176 -8.22 -8.24 -14.48
CA MET A 176 -8.56 -8.80 -13.17
C MET A 176 -10.00 -8.46 -12.75
N GLY A 177 -10.43 -7.22 -12.98
CA GLY A 177 -11.78 -6.77 -12.68
C GLY A 177 -12.85 -7.51 -13.48
N TYR A 178 -12.66 -7.69 -14.80
CA TYR A 178 -13.61 -8.44 -15.62
C TYR A 178 -13.70 -9.92 -15.21
N GLN A 179 -12.56 -10.54 -14.89
CA GLN A 179 -12.54 -11.94 -14.42
C GLN A 179 -13.25 -12.15 -13.09
N THR A 180 -13.33 -11.11 -12.25
CA THR A 180 -14.00 -11.19 -10.95
C THR A 180 -15.53 -11.19 -11.06
N VAL A 181 -16.06 -10.70 -12.19
CA VAL A 181 -17.49 -10.44 -12.39
C VAL A 181 -18.15 -11.48 -13.31
N LEU A 182 -17.37 -12.23 -14.09
CA LEU A 182 -17.79 -13.36 -14.93
C LEU A 182 -18.05 -14.64 -14.12
#